data_AF-A0A6G0XKZ6-F1
#
_entry.id   AF-A0A6G0XKZ6-F1
#
_cell.length_a   1.000
_cell.length_b   1.000
_cell.length_c   1.000
_cell.angle_alpha   90.00
_cell.angle_beta   90.00
_cell.angle_gamma   90.00
#
_symmetry.space_group_name_H-M   'P 1'
#
loop_
_entity.id
_entity.type
_entity.pdbx_description
1 polymer ?
#
loop_
_entity_poly.entity_id
_entity_poly.type
_entity_poly.pdbx_seq_one_letter_code
_entity_poly.pdbx_strand_id
1 'polypeptide(L)'
;MAKGASRGGGGANNAKEMKMFLKNRMWKEHWQVLVGSVVVIIALFAWIFLQAANSKQVLHHIQLTNSNDVDRVFRSGEPWLVLCSNADAVLPEVFDKASKRVVGKINVGVLDCHDKLPSGKSVYNKFLLREDISPTVFTIANGEKPKQLFLNYLQKPKILATQALEQVKKTLHEVQNTKQLDDKCLGKKSSCVLVYRTGKKFNDYEKQWLQSIMENHRQTAFVWMDASILSLSVESLFKKAATQGQNRLVLFKKVKGNGNAAPSTVAKAYTSYFEQLPVESFIDEFGGVSTDESAFRPLTKSVTITRRPKPTPKPTAKPAQTKPSPANAQPTETRTPQEIAEIERQRRERMEEESKSHYPEYVDEDEIDTTTATEAGEDEDDSEVLDLDEL
;
A
#
# COMPACT_ATOMS: atom_id res chain seq x y z
N MET A 1 45.55 -50.69 -48.39
CA MET A 1 45.53 -51.49 -47.14
C MET A 1 44.66 -50.74 -46.13
N ALA A 2 43.61 -51.23 -45.48
CA ALA A 2 42.88 -52.49 -45.53
C ALA A 2 41.40 -52.19 -45.18
N LYS A 3 40.45 -52.85 -45.86
CA LYS A 3 39.02 -52.88 -45.51
C LYS A 3 38.82 -53.84 -44.34
N GLY A 4 38.05 -53.43 -43.33
CA GLY A 4 37.55 -54.29 -42.26
C GLY A 4 36.08 -54.03 -42.00
N ALA A 5 35.22 -54.87 -42.57
CA ALA A 5 33.79 -54.94 -42.25
C ALA A 5 33.61 -55.75 -40.96
N SER A 6 33.01 -55.15 -39.93
CA SER A 6 32.52 -55.88 -38.75
C SER A 6 31.00 -55.91 -38.80
N ARG A 7 30.48 -57.13 -38.97
CA ARG A 7 29.09 -57.52 -39.03
C ARG A 7 28.84 -58.35 -37.77
N GLY A 8 28.05 -57.84 -36.82
CA GLY A 8 27.54 -58.59 -35.66
C GLY A 8 26.25 -57.91 -35.22
N GLY A 9 25.06 -58.51 -35.24
CA GLY A 9 24.74 -59.93 -35.05
C GLY A 9 24.41 -60.23 -33.57
N GLY A 10 23.53 -59.43 -32.94
CA GLY A 10 23.23 -59.55 -31.50
C GLY A 10 21.79 -59.24 -31.09
N GLY A 11 20.80 -59.36 -31.99
CA GLY A 11 19.39 -59.04 -31.68
C GLY A 11 18.50 -60.24 -31.32
N ALA A 12 18.96 -61.47 -31.49
CA ALA A 12 18.11 -62.67 -31.36
C ALA A 12 18.11 -63.32 -29.96
N ASN A 13 19.07 -62.96 -29.09
CA ASN A 13 19.20 -63.60 -27.77
C ASN A 13 18.24 -62.99 -26.73
N ASN A 14 17.99 -61.67 -26.79
CA ASN A 14 17.08 -61.00 -25.85
C ASN A 14 15.61 -61.46 -25.98
N ALA A 15 15.16 -61.77 -27.20
CA ALA A 15 13.80 -62.25 -27.43
C ALA A 15 13.58 -63.69 -26.94
N LYS A 16 14.60 -64.55 -26.99
CA LYS A 16 14.54 -65.92 -26.46
C LYS A 16 14.60 -65.95 -24.94
N GLU A 17 15.42 -65.10 -24.33
CA GLU A 17 15.48 -64.95 -22.88
C GLU A 17 14.18 -64.39 -22.30
N MET A 18 13.59 -63.38 -22.95
CA MET A 18 12.29 -62.84 -22.54
C MET A 18 11.17 -63.89 -22.66
N LYS A 19 11.23 -64.77 -23.67
CA LYS A 19 10.30 -65.91 -23.83
C LYS A 19 10.48 -66.99 -22.76
N MET A 20 11.72 -67.26 -22.32
CA MET A 20 11.97 -68.17 -21.18
C MET A 20 11.50 -67.56 -19.86
N PHE A 21 11.72 -66.26 -19.65
CA PHE A 21 11.23 -65.54 -18.45
C PHE A 21 9.70 -65.56 -18.34
N LEU A 22 8.98 -65.36 -19.45
CA LEU A 22 7.51 -65.44 -19.50
C LEU A 22 7.00 -66.87 -19.28
N LYS A 23 7.72 -67.89 -19.80
CA LYS A 23 7.31 -69.29 -19.70
C LYS A 23 7.55 -69.91 -18.31
N ASN A 24 8.58 -69.48 -17.59
CA ASN A 24 8.93 -70.01 -16.27
C ASN A 24 8.18 -69.37 -15.09
N ARG A 25 7.19 -68.49 -15.33
CA ARG A 25 6.33 -67.92 -14.28
C ARG A 25 7.10 -67.25 -13.11
N MET A 26 8.39 -66.92 -13.30
CA MET A 26 9.23 -66.17 -12.35
C MET A 26 8.72 -64.73 -12.12
N TRP A 27 7.76 -64.28 -12.94
CA TRP A 27 7.03 -63.04 -12.71
C TRP A 27 6.28 -63.02 -11.36
N LYS A 28 5.92 -64.19 -10.82
CA LYS A 28 5.22 -64.29 -9.52
C LYS A 28 6.12 -63.88 -8.34
N GLU A 29 7.43 -64.17 -8.43
CA GLU A 29 8.41 -63.81 -7.39
C GLU A 29 8.81 -62.33 -7.46
N HIS A 30 8.79 -61.75 -8.66
CA HIS A 30 9.05 -60.32 -8.87
C HIS A 30 7.78 -59.44 -8.95
N TRP A 31 6.60 -60.02 -8.68
CA TRP A 31 5.33 -59.29 -8.74
C TRP A 31 5.30 -58.11 -7.77
N GLN A 32 5.83 -58.29 -6.56
CA GLN A 32 5.92 -57.23 -5.56
C GLN A 32 6.83 -56.08 -6.01
N VAL A 33 7.94 -56.39 -6.69
CA VAL A 33 8.87 -55.38 -7.23
C VAL A 33 8.19 -54.58 -8.35
N LEU A 34 7.42 -55.25 -9.22
CA LEU A 34 6.73 -54.58 -10.32
C LEU A 34 5.56 -53.73 -9.82
N VAL A 35 4.75 -54.23 -8.89
CA VAL A 35 3.70 -53.43 -8.24
C VAL A 35 4.31 -52.22 -7.53
N GLY A 36 5.41 -52.42 -6.79
CA GLY A 36 6.14 -51.32 -6.16
C GLY A 36 6.61 -50.25 -7.16
N SER A 37 7.20 -50.68 -8.28
CA SER A 37 7.65 -49.75 -9.34
C SER A 37 6.50 -48.96 -9.98
N VAL A 38 5.34 -49.62 -10.21
CA VAL A 38 4.16 -48.97 -10.78
C VAL A 38 3.58 -47.94 -9.81
N VAL A 39 3.51 -48.25 -8.51
CA VAL A 39 3.05 -47.30 -7.48
C VAL A 39 3.94 -46.05 -7.43
N VAL A 40 5.26 -46.22 -7.50
CA VAL A 40 6.21 -45.08 -7.52
C VAL A 40 6.01 -44.23 -8.76
N ILE A 41 5.85 -44.84 -9.94
CA ILE A 41 5.60 -44.11 -11.20
C ILE A 41 4.29 -43.31 -11.11
N ILE A 42 3.21 -43.92 -10.60
CA ILE A 42 1.93 -43.25 -10.42
C ILE A 42 2.06 -42.09 -9.43
N ALA A 43 2.78 -42.27 -8.32
CA ALA A 43 3.00 -41.21 -7.34
C ALA A 43 3.80 -40.02 -7.92
N LEU A 44 4.85 -40.29 -8.70
CA LEU A 44 5.63 -39.24 -9.38
C LEU A 44 4.79 -38.50 -10.43
N PHE A 45 3.98 -39.22 -11.21
CA PHE A 45 3.10 -38.60 -12.19
C PHE A 45 2.01 -37.76 -11.52
N ALA A 46 1.40 -38.26 -10.44
CA ALA A 46 0.43 -37.50 -9.65
C ALA A 46 1.06 -36.25 -9.04
N TRP A 47 2.30 -36.32 -8.53
CA TRP A 47 3.04 -35.17 -8.02
C TRP A 47 3.30 -34.11 -9.10
N ILE A 48 3.78 -34.52 -10.28
CA ILE A 48 4.03 -33.61 -11.42
C ILE A 48 2.72 -32.98 -11.89
N PHE A 49 1.65 -33.78 -12.00
CA PHE A 49 0.34 -33.28 -12.39
C PHE A 49 -0.22 -32.30 -11.36
N LEU A 50 -0.06 -32.57 -10.06
CA LEU A 50 -0.43 -31.66 -8.98
C LEU A 50 0.38 -30.36 -9.03
N GLN A 51 1.66 -30.40 -9.36
CA GLN A 51 2.47 -29.19 -9.55
C GLN A 51 2.04 -28.39 -10.79
N ALA A 52 1.75 -29.07 -11.91
CA ALA A 52 1.28 -28.42 -13.13
C ALA A 52 -0.11 -27.80 -12.96
N ALA A 53 -1.04 -28.52 -12.33
CA ALA A 53 -2.40 -28.05 -12.04
C ALA A 53 -2.41 -26.89 -11.04
N ASN A 54 -1.47 -26.86 -10.09
CA ASN A 54 -1.31 -25.74 -9.15
C ASN A 54 -0.36 -24.65 -9.64
N SER A 55 0.20 -24.76 -10.86
CA SER A 55 0.96 -23.67 -11.46
C SER A 55 -0.03 -22.55 -11.78
N LYS A 56 -0.22 -21.63 -10.82
CA LYS A 56 -0.97 -20.40 -11.04
C LYS A 56 -0.35 -19.75 -12.27
N GLN A 57 -1.13 -19.56 -13.33
CA GLN A 57 -0.69 -18.81 -14.49
C GLN A 57 -0.24 -17.44 -14.00
N VAL A 58 1.08 -17.22 -14.00
CA VAL A 58 1.71 -16.00 -13.50
C VAL A 58 1.35 -14.80 -14.37
N LEU A 59 0.96 -15.06 -15.62
CA LEU A 59 0.74 -14.06 -16.66
C LEU A 59 -0.63 -14.27 -17.29
N HIS A 60 -1.51 -13.27 -17.16
CA HIS A 60 -2.84 -13.28 -17.75
C HIS A 60 -2.83 -12.56 -19.10
N HIS A 61 -3.27 -13.23 -20.17
CA HIS A 61 -3.52 -12.55 -21.44
C HIS A 61 -4.91 -11.92 -21.41
N ILE A 62 -4.98 -10.59 -21.41
CA ILE A 62 -6.23 -9.84 -21.26
C ILE A 62 -6.76 -9.52 -22.66
N GLN A 63 -7.98 -9.97 -22.96
CA GLN A 63 -8.63 -9.67 -24.24
C GLN A 63 -9.58 -8.49 -24.08
N LEU A 64 -9.33 -7.39 -24.80
CA LEU A 64 -10.17 -6.18 -24.70
C LEU A 64 -11.56 -6.34 -25.33
N THR A 65 -11.75 -7.39 -26.13
CA THR A 65 -13.06 -7.79 -26.69
C THR A 65 -14.01 -8.35 -25.63
N ASN A 66 -13.47 -8.92 -24.55
CA ASN A 66 -14.24 -9.49 -23.46
C ASN A 66 -14.54 -8.42 -22.39
N SER A 67 -15.81 -8.08 -22.21
CA SER A 67 -16.23 -7.08 -21.22
C SER A 67 -15.83 -7.45 -19.79
N ASN A 68 -15.79 -8.75 -19.46
CA ASN A 68 -15.45 -9.21 -18.13
C ASN A 68 -13.97 -8.95 -17.80
N ASP A 69 -13.08 -9.13 -18.76
CA ASP A 69 -11.64 -8.88 -18.59
C ASP A 69 -11.37 -7.37 -18.48
N VAL A 70 -12.06 -6.57 -19.30
CA VAL A 70 -11.99 -5.11 -19.22
C VAL A 70 -12.50 -4.60 -17.87
N ASP A 71 -13.64 -5.10 -17.41
CA ASP A 71 -14.20 -4.70 -16.12
C ASP A 71 -13.30 -5.17 -14.97
N ARG A 72 -12.76 -6.38 -15.04
CA ARG A 72 -11.83 -6.91 -14.05
C ARG A 72 -10.53 -6.11 -13.98
N VAL A 73 -9.95 -5.70 -15.10
CA VAL A 73 -8.65 -4.97 -15.09
C VAL A 73 -8.86 -3.49 -14.80
N PHE A 74 -9.85 -2.86 -15.44
CA PHE A 74 -10.00 -1.40 -15.42
C PHE A 74 -11.04 -0.87 -14.43
N ARG A 75 -11.96 -1.71 -13.93
CA ARG A 75 -13.07 -1.26 -13.07
C ARG A 75 -13.12 -1.93 -11.69
N SER A 76 -12.62 -3.15 -11.53
CA SER A 76 -12.69 -3.89 -10.25
C SER A 76 -11.93 -3.18 -9.11
N GLY A 77 -10.86 -2.47 -9.44
CA GLY A 77 -9.93 -1.91 -8.46
C GLY A 77 -8.87 -2.89 -7.95
N GLU A 78 -8.88 -4.14 -8.43
CA GLU A 78 -7.78 -5.09 -8.23
C GLU A 78 -6.45 -4.47 -8.71
N PRO A 79 -5.32 -4.77 -8.06
CA PRO A 79 -4.03 -4.28 -8.50
C PRO A 79 -3.48 -5.12 -9.65
N TRP A 80 -3.15 -4.46 -10.75
CA TRP A 80 -2.59 -5.07 -11.95
C TRP A 80 -1.30 -4.37 -12.37
N LEU A 81 -0.32 -5.17 -12.76
CA LEU A 81 0.85 -4.77 -13.55
C LEU A 81 0.63 -5.26 -14.98
N VAL A 82 0.53 -4.34 -15.93
CA VAL A 82 0.16 -4.64 -17.30
C VAL A 82 1.26 -4.23 -18.27
N LEU A 83 1.66 -5.15 -19.14
CA LEU A 83 2.52 -4.89 -20.29
C LEU A 83 1.67 -4.73 -21.55
N CYS A 84 1.87 -3.63 -22.26
CA CYS A 84 1.38 -3.48 -23.63
C CYS A 84 2.25 -4.32 -24.57
N SER A 85 1.70 -5.41 -25.10
CA SER A 85 2.39 -6.26 -26.06
C SER A 85 1.38 -7.04 -26.89
N ASN A 86 1.72 -7.29 -28.15
CA ASN A 86 0.91 -8.14 -29.02
C ASN A 86 1.00 -9.61 -28.53
N ALA A 87 -0.01 -10.42 -28.87
CA ALA A 87 -0.08 -11.82 -28.45
C ALA A 87 1.14 -12.66 -28.87
N ASP A 88 1.76 -12.34 -30.01
CA ASP A 88 2.88 -13.08 -30.58
C ASP A 88 4.27 -12.49 -30.20
N ALA A 89 4.30 -11.39 -29.45
CA ALA A 89 5.56 -10.72 -29.13
C ALA A 89 6.26 -11.37 -27.94
N VAL A 90 7.59 -11.49 -28.04
CA VAL A 90 8.44 -12.04 -26.98
C VAL A 90 8.43 -11.10 -25.77
N LEU A 91 8.14 -11.64 -24.59
CA LEU A 91 8.12 -10.87 -23.36
C LEU A 91 9.52 -10.35 -23.00
N PRO A 92 9.67 -9.05 -22.69
CA PRO A 92 10.94 -8.53 -22.21
C PRO A 92 11.40 -9.26 -20.94
N GLU A 93 12.67 -9.67 -20.89
CA GLU A 93 13.24 -10.42 -19.76
C GLU A 93 13.08 -9.67 -18.42
N VAL A 94 13.19 -8.34 -18.45
CA VAL A 94 12.98 -7.49 -17.28
C VAL A 94 11.57 -7.67 -16.73
N PHE A 95 10.57 -7.69 -17.61
CA PHE A 95 9.16 -7.84 -17.23
C PHE A 95 8.88 -9.25 -16.72
N ASP A 96 9.39 -10.30 -17.38
CA ASP A 96 9.24 -11.69 -16.91
C ASP A 96 9.87 -11.91 -15.53
N LYS A 97 11.05 -11.36 -15.28
CA LYS A 97 11.70 -11.44 -13.96
C LYS A 97 10.97 -10.60 -12.91
N ALA A 98 10.39 -9.46 -13.29
CA ALA A 98 9.62 -8.61 -12.38
C ALA A 98 8.27 -9.25 -12.03
N SER A 99 7.59 -9.86 -13.00
CA SER A 99 6.30 -10.52 -12.81
C SER A 99 6.41 -11.61 -11.73
N LYS A 100 7.46 -12.44 -11.80
CA LYS A 100 7.80 -13.47 -10.81
C LYS A 100 7.99 -12.93 -9.39
N ARG A 101 8.46 -11.68 -9.24
CA ARG A 101 8.68 -11.03 -7.92
C ARG A 101 7.40 -10.47 -7.31
N VAL A 102 6.39 -10.19 -8.13
CA VAL A 102 5.12 -9.57 -7.69
C VAL A 102 3.96 -10.56 -7.61
N VAL A 103 4.17 -11.82 -8.03
CA VAL A 103 3.18 -12.90 -7.93
C VAL A 103 2.64 -13.01 -6.51
N GLY A 104 1.32 -13.10 -6.40
CA GLY A 104 0.62 -13.19 -5.12
C GLY A 104 0.44 -11.86 -4.39
N LYS A 105 1.08 -10.78 -4.84
CA LYS A 105 0.86 -9.41 -4.32
C LYS A 105 -0.04 -8.61 -5.26
N ILE A 106 0.20 -8.70 -6.56
CA ILE A 106 -0.62 -8.08 -7.61
C ILE A 106 -0.79 -9.03 -8.79
N ASN A 107 -1.84 -8.81 -9.58
CA ASN A 107 -2.06 -9.54 -10.81
C ASN A 107 -1.09 -9.03 -11.89
N VAL A 108 -0.63 -9.92 -12.76
CA VAL A 108 0.21 -9.53 -13.90
C VAL A 108 -0.50 -9.91 -15.18
N GLY A 109 -0.56 -8.98 -16.12
CA GLY A 109 -1.23 -9.18 -17.38
C GLY A 109 -0.49 -8.61 -18.57
N VAL A 110 -0.85 -9.11 -19.75
CA VAL A 110 -0.39 -8.64 -21.05
C VAL A 110 -1.61 -8.36 -21.89
N LEU A 111 -1.62 -7.22 -22.59
CA LEU A 111 -2.71 -6.86 -23.48
C LEU A 111 -2.20 -6.04 -24.66
N ASP A 112 -2.91 -6.10 -25.77
CA ASP A 112 -2.66 -5.21 -26.91
C ASP A 112 -3.26 -3.84 -26.60
N CYS A 113 -2.41 -2.81 -26.47
CA CYS A 113 -2.84 -1.46 -26.13
C CYS A 113 -3.37 -0.67 -27.34
N HIS A 114 -3.15 -1.16 -28.57
CA HIS A 114 -3.72 -0.61 -29.79
C HIS A 114 -5.15 -1.11 -30.03
N ASP A 115 -5.51 -2.26 -29.45
CA ASP A 115 -6.88 -2.76 -29.47
C ASP A 115 -7.87 -1.77 -28.85
N LYS A 116 -9.10 -1.81 -29.36
CA LYS A 116 -10.17 -0.90 -28.94
C LYS A 116 -10.88 -1.44 -27.71
N LEU A 117 -10.97 -0.60 -26.68
CA LEU A 117 -11.86 -0.83 -25.55
C LEU A 117 -13.33 -0.79 -26.02
N PRO A 118 -14.30 -1.29 -25.21
CA PRO A 118 -15.74 -1.15 -25.50
C PRO A 118 -16.21 0.28 -25.74
N SER A 119 -15.42 1.28 -25.31
CA SER A 119 -15.64 2.70 -25.61
C SER A 119 -15.27 3.14 -27.04
N GLY A 120 -14.73 2.24 -27.87
CA GLY A 120 -14.23 2.52 -29.22
C GLY A 120 -12.83 3.14 -29.29
N LYS A 121 -12.27 3.57 -28.15
CA LYS A 121 -10.92 4.14 -28.04
C LYS A 121 -9.89 3.07 -27.67
N SER A 122 -8.66 3.21 -28.17
CA SER A 122 -7.52 2.39 -27.72
C SER A 122 -7.13 2.71 -26.28
N VAL A 123 -6.34 1.82 -25.65
CA VAL A 123 -5.87 2.01 -24.27
C VAL A 123 -5.02 3.28 -24.16
N TYR A 124 -4.10 3.49 -25.11
CA TYR A 124 -3.29 4.71 -25.20
C TYR A 124 -4.15 5.98 -25.21
N ASN A 125 -5.12 6.05 -26.12
CA ASN A 125 -5.97 7.22 -26.27
C ASN A 125 -6.97 7.41 -25.12
N LYS A 126 -7.46 6.32 -24.52
CA LYS A 126 -8.42 6.40 -23.42
C LYS A 126 -7.79 6.93 -22.14
N PHE A 127 -6.56 6.50 -21.86
CA PHE A 127 -5.87 6.78 -20.60
C PHE A 127 -4.71 7.77 -20.74
N LEU A 128 -4.44 8.27 -21.95
CA LEU A 128 -3.35 9.20 -22.26
C LEU A 128 -1.98 8.60 -21.91
N LEU A 129 -1.79 7.32 -22.23
CA LEU A 129 -0.49 6.66 -22.09
C LEU A 129 0.41 7.05 -23.26
N ARG A 130 1.70 7.18 -22.96
CA ARG A 130 2.75 7.54 -23.91
C ARG A 130 3.19 6.32 -24.72
N GLU A 131 2.96 6.37 -26.03
CA GLU A 131 3.39 5.33 -26.98
C GLU A 131 4.90 5.36 -27.25
N ASP A 132 5.58 6.47 -26.96
CA ASP A 132 7.02 6.64 -27.21
C ASP A 132 7.91 5.91 -26.19
N ILE A 133 7.33 5.41 -25.10
CA ILE A 133 8.03 4.62 -24.07
C ILE A 133 7.80 3.13 -24.35
N SER A 134 8.79 2.47 -24.94
CA SER A 134 8.75 1.04 -25.25
C SER A 134 9.78 0.23 -24.43
N PRO A 135 9.40 -0.88 -23.79
CA PRO A 135 8.05 -1.43 -23.71
C PRO A 135 7.14 -0.57 -22.81
N THR A 136 5.87 -0.39 -23.21
CA THR A 136 4.91 0.34 -22.35
C THR A 136 4.41 -0.58 -21.24
N VAL A 137 4.75 -0.25 -20.00
CA VAL A 137 4.26 -0.93 -18.80
C VAL A 137 3.52 0.08 -17.93
N PHE A 138 2.38 -0.32 -17.39
CA PHE A 138 1.61 0.51 -16.48
C PHE A 138 1.01 -0.31 -15.35
N THR A 139 0.69 0.37 -14.26
CA THR A 139 -0.09 -0.19 -13.17
C THR A 139 -1.51 0.35 -13.18
N ILE A 140 -2.46 -0.45 -12.72
CA ILE A 140 -3.82 -0.01 -12.42
C ILE A 140 -4.29 -0.66 -11.13
N ALA A 141 -4.87 0.14 -10.24
CA ALA A 141 -5.39 -0.33 -8.97
C ALA A 141 -6.40 0.67 -8.42
N ASN A 142 -7.13 0.29 -7.36
CA ASN A 142 -7.83 1.22 -6.47
C ASN A 142 -8.96 2.02 -7.15
N GLY A 143 -9.45 1.54 -8.30
CA GLY A 143 -10.39 2.26 -9.17
C GLY A 143 -9.83 3.59 -9.68
N GLU A 144 -8.51 3.70 -9.80
CA GLU A 144 -7.81 4.86 -10.36
C GLU A 144 -7.50 4.64 -11.85
N LYS A 145 -7.12 5.72 -12.53
CA LYS A 145 -6.63 5.63 -13.90
C LYS A 145 -5.28 4.90 -13.92
N PRO A 146 -4.95 4.18 -15.01
CA PRO A 146 -3.63 3.62 -15.22
C PRO A 146 -2.50 4.64 -15.00
N LYS A 147 -1.44 4.22 -14.33
CA LYS A 147 -0.21 5.00 -14.12
C LYS A 147 0.92 4.31 -14.88
N GLN A 148 1.48 5.00 -15.87
CA GLN A 148 2.59 4.48 -16.67
C GLN A 148 3.88 4.47 -15.85
N LEU A 149 4.68 3.40 -16.01
CA LEU A 149 6.02 3.29 -15.44
C LEU A 149 7.02 3.91 -16.42
N PHE A 150 7.89 4.76 -15.91
CA PHE A 150 8.94 5.42 -16.70
C PHE A 150 10.10 4.47 -17.03
N LEU A 151 10.85 4.81 -18.09
CA LEU A 151 11.99 4.04 -18.60
C LEU A 151 13.03 3.67 -17.53
N ASN A 152 13.27 4.56 -16.56
CA ASN A 152 14.25 4.33 -15.48
C ASN A 152 13.92 3.08 -14.66
N TYR A 153 12.63 2.77 -14.49
CA TYR A 153 12.18 1.60 -13.75
C TYR A 153 12.24 0.31 -14.59
N LEU A 154 12.29 0.43 -15.92
CA LEU A 154 12.29 -0.70 -16.87
C LEU A 154 13.69 -1.28 -17.12
N GLN A 155 14.73 -0.74 -16.50
CA GLN A 155 16.11 -1.24 -16.67
C GLN A 155 16.39 -2.48 -15.81
N LYS A 156 15.85 -2.53 -14.59
CA LYS A 156 16.14 -3.59 -13.60
C LYS A 156 14.84 -4.22 -13.09
N PRO A 157 14.70 -5.57 -13.08
CA PRO A 157 13.47 -6.25 -12.66
C PRO A 157 13.05 -5.93 -11.22
N LYS A 158 14.02 -5.74 -10.32
CA LYS A 158 13.78 -5.43 -8.91
C LYS A 158 13.13 -4.04 -8.77
N ILE A 159 13.65 -3.04 -9.48
CA ILE A 159 13.14 -1.67 -9.41
C ILE A 159 11.74 -1.61 -10.01
N LEU A 160 11.51 -2.26 -11.15
CA LEU A 160 10.18 -2.38 -11.77
C LEU A 160 9.15 -2.95 -10.78
N ALA A 161 9.50 -4.05 -10.11
CA ALA A 161 8.62 -4.70 -9.15
C ALA A 161 8.32 -3.80 -7.94
N THR A 162 9.34 -3.16 -7.35
CA THR A 162 9.16 -2.25 -6.20
C THR A 162 8.27 -1.08 -6.57
N GLN A 163 8.55 -0.40 -7.69
CA GLN A 163 7.76 0.74 -8.14
C GLN A 163 6.31 0.35 -8.45
N ALA A 164 6.09 -0.83 -9.04
CA ALA A 164 4.76 -1.32 -9.30
C ALA A 164 3.96 -1.53 -8.00
N LEU A 165 4.58 -2.13 -6.98
CA LEU A 165 3.96 -2.34 -5.67
C LEU A 165 3.68 -1.02 -4.94
N GLU A 166 4.55 -0.03 -5.08
CA GLU A 166 4.33 1.29 -4.50
C GLU A 166 3.14 2.02 -5.14
N GLN A 167 3.05 2.00 -6.48
CA GLN A 167 1.97 2.67 -7.21
C GLN A 167 0.58 2.07 -6.95
N VAL A 168 0.50 0.77 -6.68
CA VAL A 168 -0.76 0.08 -6.38
C VAL A 168 -1.13 0.06 -4.90
N LYS A 169 -0.22 0.49 -4.02
CA LYS A 169 -0.43 0.52 -2.57
C LYS A 169 -1.60 1.46 -2.25
N LYS A 170 -2.47 1.02 -1.32
CA LYS A 170 -3.51 1.88 -0.77
C LYS A 170 -2.93 2.76 0.32
N THR A 171 -3.32 4.02 0.32
CA THR A 171 -2.84 5.04 1.25
C THR A 171 -4.00 5.70 1.96
N LEU A 172 -3.82 5.95 3.26
CA LEU A 172 -4.78 6.62 4.13
C LEU A 172 -4.44 8.11 4.18
N HIS A 173 -5.13 8.95 3.42
CA HIS A 173 -4.76 10.36 3.28
C HIS A 173 -5.30 11.24 4.41
N GLU A 174 -4.47 12.12 4.96
CA GLU A 174 -4.94 13.17 5.87
C GLU A 174 -5.72 14.25 5.11
N VAL A 175 -6.85 14.67 5.66
CA VAL A 175 -7.63 15.81 5.14
C VAL A 175 -7.72 16.91 6.19
N GLN A 176 -7.18 18.08 5.85
CA GLN A 176 -7.12 19.24 6.73
C GLN A 176 -8.16 20.32 6.40
N ASN A 177 -8.76 20.24 5.22
CA ASN A 177 -9.74 21.21 4.73
C ASN A 177 -10.76 20.56 3.80
N THR A 178 -11.85 21.29 3.54
CA THR A 178 -12.96 20.83 2.68
C THR A 178 -12.51 20.48 1.26
N LYS A 179 -11.54 21.21 0.69
CA LYS A 179 -11.06 20.95 -0.68
C LYS A 179 -10.33 19.61 -0.77
N GLN A 180 -9.46 19.30 0.20
CA GLN A 180 -8.79 18.00 0.28
C GLN A 180 -9.79 16.86 0.50
N LEU A 181 -10.81 17.07 1.33
CA LEU A 181 -11.89 16.09 1.51
C LEU A 181 -12.64 15.85 0.19
N ASP A 182 -12.93 16.89 -0.57
CA ASP A 182 -13.56 16.71 -1.88
C ASP A 182 -12.62 16.00 -2.87
N ASP A 183 -11.40 16.50 -3.06
CA ASP A 183 -10.44 15.99 -4.03
C ASP A 183 -10.05 14.50 -3.80
N LYS A 184 -9.88 14.11 -2.53
CA LYS A 184 -9.37 12.78 -2.14
C LYS A 184 -10.48 11.77 -1.82
N CYS A 185 -11.68 12.24 -1.51
CA CYS A 185 -12.74 11.39 -0.96
C CYS A 185 -14.09 11.61 -1.66
N LEU A 186 -14.69 12.80 -1.54
CA LEU A 186 -16.06 13.05 -1.98
C LEU A 186 -16.21 13.41 -3.47
N GLY A 187 -15.13 13.64 -4.22
CA GLY A 187 -15.20 14.14 -5.59
C GLY A 187 -15.22 13.02 -6.63
N LYS A 188 -14.18 12.17 -6.63
CA LYS A 188 -13.93 11.20 -7.72
C LYS A 188 -14.48 9.80 -7.45
N LYS A 189 -14.69 9.42 -6.20
CA LYS A 189 -15.07 8.06 -5.82
C LYS A 189 -16.56 7.97 -5.51
N SER A 190 -17.12 6.78 -5.71
CA SER A 190 -18.52 6.47 -5.38
C SER A 190 -18.73 6.25 -3.88
N SER A 191 -17.71 5.74 -3.20
CA SER A 191 -17.72 5.42 -1.78
C SER A 191 -16.45 5.94 -1.13
N CYS A 192 -16.58 6.53 0.05
CA CYS A 192 -15.46 7.04 0.82
C CYS A 192 -15.65 6.87 2.33
N VAL A 193 -14.63 6.31 2.98
CA VAL A 193 -14.51 6.18 4.42
C VAL A 193 -13.65 7.32 4.96
N LEU A 194 -14.19 8.06 5.92
CA LEU A 194 -13.47 9.05 6.71
C LEU A 194 -13.31 8.55 8.15
N VAL A 195 -12.06 8.37 8.57
CA VAL A 195 -11.70 8.09 9.95
C VAL A 195 -11.56 9.41 10.70
N TYR A 196 -12.43 9.62 11.67
CA TYR A 196 -12.45 10.75 12.58
C TYR A 196 -11.58 10.43 13.80
N ARG A 197 -10.30 10.81 13.74
CA ARG A 197 -9.28 10.44 14.73
C ARG A 197 -9.29 11.39 15.92
N THR A 198 -9.37 10.87 17.14
CA THR A 198 -9.52 11.72 18.33
C THR A 198 -8.25 11.73 19.19
N GLY A 199 -7.30 12.60 18.82
CA GLY A 199 -6.14 13.02 19.63
C GLY A 199 -4.88 12.15 19.51
N LYS A 200 -4.98 10.82 19.64
CA LYS A 200 -3.82 9.93 19.53
C LYS A 200 -3.58 9.54 18.07
N LYS A 201 -2.30 9.43 17.66
CA LYS A 201 -1.91 8.80 16.39
C LYS A 201 -2.38 7.34 16.38
N PHE A 202 -2.57 6.77 15.19
CA PHE A 202 -2.88 5.34 15.07
C PHE A 202 -1.72 4.51 15.61
N ASN A 203 -2.04 3.50 16.42
CA ASN A 203 -1.04 2.53 16.85
C ASN A 203 -0.70 1.55 15.70
N ASP A 204 0.40 0.82 15.80
CA ASP A 204 0.86 -0.06 14.71
C ASP A 204 -0.15 -1.16 14.38
N TYR A 205 -0.86 -1.67 15.39
CA TYR A 205 -1.94 -2.64 15.20
C TYR A 205 -3.09 -2.05 14.37
N GLU A 206 -3.52 -0.82 14.70
CA GLU A 206 -4.51 -0.06 13.95
C GLU A 206 -4.10 0.18 12.50
N LYS A 207 -2.85 0.58 12.27
CA LYS A 207 -2.31 0.75 10.93
C LYS A 207 -2.35 -0.54 10.13
N GLN A 208 -1.95 -1.66 10.73
CA GLN A 208 -1.93 -2.96 10.06
C GLN A 208 -3.33 -3.43 9.65
N TRP A 209 -4.31 -3.41 10.57
CA TRP A 209 -5.64 -3.86 10.21
C TRP A 209 -6.39 -2.87 9.31
N LEU A 210 -6.18 -1.56 9.47
CA LEU A 210 -6.74 -0.57 8.53
C LEU A 210 -6.21 -0.80 7.13
N GLN A 211 -4.91 -1.07 6.99
CA GLN A 211 -4.31 -1.40 5.70
C GLN A 211 -4.97 -2.65 5.08
N SER A 212 -5.20 -3.70 5.87
CA SER A 212 -5.90 -4.90 5.41
C SER A 212 -7.31 -4.60 4.90
N ILE A 213 -8.10 -3.82 5.65
CA ILE A 213 -9.44 -3.40 5.23
C ILE A 213 -9.39 -2.56 3.95
N MET A 214 -8.44 -1.64 3.85
CA MET A 214 -8.26 -0.82 2.64
C MET A 214 -7.93 -1.67 1.41
N GLU A 215 -7.17 -2.74 1.58
CA GLU A 215 -6.81 -3.69 0.53
C GLU A 215 -7.98 -4.60 0.13
N ASN A 216 -8.90 -4.89 1.05
CA ASN A 216 -10.15 -5.62 0.76
C ASN A 216 -11.18 -4.72 0.05
N HIS A 217 -11.17 -3.41 0.32
CA HIS A 217 -12.11 -2.44 -0.23
C HIS A 217 -11.47 -1.43 -1.19
N ARG A 218 -10.74 -1.91 -2.21
CA ARG A 218 -9.92 -1.04 -3.08
C ARG A 218 -10.70 0.05 -3.84
N GLN A 219 -11.97 -0.15 -4.12
CA GLN A 219 -12.82 0.85 -4.79
C GLN A 219 -13.23 2.02 -3.87
N THR A 220 -13.08 1.84 -2.56
CA THR A 220 -13.41 2.85 -1.55
C THR A 220 -12.20 3.76 -1.30
N ALA A 221 -12.44 5.07 -1.23
CA ALA A 221 -11.43 6.01 -0.75
C ALA A 221 -11.34 5.94 0.78
N PHE A 222 -10.14 6.05 1.32
CA PHE A 222 -9.91 6.11 2.76
C PHE A 222 -9.15 7.38 3.07
N VAL A 223 -9.73 8.17 3.96
CA VAL A 223 -9.14 9.42 4.45
C VAL A 223 -9.28 9.48 5.95
N TRP A 224 -8.46 10.30 6.60
CA TRP A 224 -8.56 10.55 8.03
C TRP A 224 -8.43 12.03 8.34
N MET A 225 -8.99 12.46 9.45
CA MET A 225 -8.84 13.83 9.94
C MET A 225 -8.70 13.87 11.45
N ASP A 226 -8.02 14.88 11.96
CA ASP A 226 -7.86 15.08 13.40
C ASP A 226 -9.05 15.84 14.01
N ALA A 227 -9.88 15.10 14.74
CA ALA A 227 -11.06 15.61 15.43
C ALA A 227 -10.74 16.63 16.53
N SER A 228 -9.52 16.63 17.07
CA SER A 228 -9.12 17.57 18.13
C SER A 228 -8.93 19.00 17.59
N ILE A 229 -8.56 19.12 16.32
CA ILE A 229 -8.30 20.39 15.64
C ILE A 229 -9.45 20.77 14.71
N LEU A 230 -10.10 19.78 14.11
CA LEU A 230 -11.07 19.98 13.02
C LEU A 230 -12.45 19.46 13.42
N SER A 231 -13.47 20.21 13.02
CA SER A 231 -14.87 19.83 13.12
C SER A 231 -15.47 19.52 11.75
N LEU A 232 -16.35 18.54 11.72
CA LEU A 232 -17.02 18.06 10.52
C LEU A 232 -18.51 18.45 10.59
N SER A 233 -19.06 18.98 9.49
CA SER A 233 -20.46 19.44 9.46
C SER A 233 -21.49 18.33 9.73
N VAL A 234 -21.11 17.07 9.57
CA VAL A 234 -21.96 15.89 9.84
C VAL A 234 -21.73 15.29 11.23
N GLU A 235 -21.12 16.02 12.15
CA GLU A 235 -20.93 15.56 13.54
C GLU A 235 -22.23 15.18 14.25
N SER A 236 -23.37 15.78 13.85
CA SER A 236 -24.69 15.41 14.36
C SER A 236 -25.11 13.96 14.06
N LEU A 237 -24.42 13.27 13.15
CA LEU A 237 -24.61 11.83 12.92
C LEU A 237 -24.07 10.99 14.09
N PHE A 238 -23.11 11.53 14.84
CA PHE A 238 -22.62 10.87 16.03
C PHE A 238 -23.58 11.18 17.19
N LYS A 239 -24.17 10.13 17.79
CA LYS A 239 -25.11 10.26 18.93
C LYS A 239 -24.49 10.95 20.15
N LYS A 240 -23.16 10.95 20.26
CA LYS A 240 -22.38 11.51 21.39
C LYS A 240 -21.22 12.34 20.86
N ALA A 241 -20.77 13.36 21.60
CA ALA A 241 -19.55 14.09 21.28
C ALA A 241 -18.32 13.17 21.27
N ALA A 242 -17.28 13.50 20.49
CA ALA A 242 -16.06 12.70 20.40
C ALA A 242 -15.34 12.68 21.75
N THR A 243 -15.17 11.48 22.33
CA THR A 243 -14.36 11.27 23.53
C THR A 243 -12.91 11.06 23.10
N GLN A 244 -11.95 11.62 23.85
CA GLN A 244 -10.53 11.40 23.57
C GLN A 244 -10.20 9.90 23.51
N GLY A 245 -9.43 9.50 22.50
CA GLY A 245 -9.02 8.11 22.30
C GLY A 245 -10.05 7.20 21.65
N GLN A 246 -11.24 7.68 21.30
CA GLN A 246 -12.21 6.91 20.52
C GLN A 246 -12.24 7.43 19.09
N ASN A 247 -11.55 6.73 18.20
CA ASN A 247 -11.63 6.95 16.76
C ASN A 247 -13.04 6.58 16.29
N ARG A 248 -13.56 7.32 15.30
CA ARG A 248 -14.88 7.07 14.72
C ARG A 248 -14.76 7.00 13.21
N LEU A 249 -15.81 6.52 12.57
CA LEU A 249 -15.81 6.35 11.13
C LEU A 249 -17.11 6.89 10.55
N VAL A 250 -17.01 7.55 9.40
CA VAL A 250 -18.16 7.96 8.60
C VAL A 250 -17.95 7.44 7.19
N LEU A 251 -18.95 6.73 6.68
CA LEU A 251 -19.00 6.29 5.30
C LEU A 251 -19.88 7.26 4.50
N PHE A 252 -19.33 7.80 3.44
CA PHE A 252 -20.01 8.62 2.45
C PHE A 252 -20.21 7.81 1.17
N LYS A 253 -21.41 7.91 0.60
CA LYS A 253 -21.74 7.29 -0.68
C LYS A 253 -22.40 8.30 -1.60
N LYS A 254 -21.99 8.30 -2.86
CA LYS A 254 -22.68 9.04 -3.92
C LYS A 254 -23.82 8.21 -4.47
N VAL A 255 -25.01 8.77 -4.38
CA VAL A 255 -26.20 8.22 -5.02
C VAL A 255 -26.41 8.97 -6.32
N LYS A 256 -26.49 8.22 -7.43
CA LYS A 256 -26.89 8.81 -8.70
C LYS A 256 -28.37 9.15 -8.59
N GLY A 257 -28.72 10.41 -8.81
CA GLY A 257 -30.12 10.81 -8.84
C GLY A 257 -30.87 10.03 -9.93
N ASN A 258 -32.12 9.67 -9.66
CA ASN A 258 -32.99 9.13 -10.70
C ASN A 258 -33.28 10.23 -11.73
N GLY A 259 -32.88 10.03 -12.99
CA GLY A 259 -33.10 10.98 -14.09
C GLY A 259 -32.11 12.16 -14.12
N ASN A 260 -32.62 13.38 -14.35
CA ASN A 260 -31.81 14.60 -14.46
C ASN A 260 -31.42 15.21 -13.09
N ALA A 261 -31.75 14.55 -11.98
CA ALA A 261 -31.42 15.04 -10.65
C ALA A 261 -29.90 14.99 -10.41
N ALA A 262 -29.35 16.06 -9.84
CA ALA A 262 -27.94 16.12 -9.46
C ALA A 262 -27.60 14.97 -8.48
N PRO A 263 -26.38 14.40 -8.56
CA PRO A 263 -25.96 13.36 -7.63
C PRO A 263 -26.00 13.88 -6.20
N SER A 264 -26.61 13.11 -5.31
CA SER A 264 -26.68 13.44 -3.88
C SER A 264 -25.66 12.61 -3.11
N THR A 265 -25.20 13.14 -1.97
CA THR A 265 -24.32 12.39 -1.07
C THR A 265 -25.12 11.95 0.14
N VAL A 266 -25.00 10.67 0.48
CA VAL A 266 -25.58 10.09 1.69
C VAL A 266 -24.45 9.68 2.63
N ALA A 267 -24.72 9.70 3.93
CA ALA A 267 -23.70 9.39 4.94
C ALA A 267 -24.25 8.47 6.03
N LYS A 268 -23.37 7.60 6.52
CA LYS A 268 -23.63 6.71 7.65
C LYS A 268 -22.47 6.78 8.63
N ALA A 269 -22.76 7.14 9.88
CA ALA A 269 -21.77 7.15 10.94
C ALA A 269 -21.70 5.79 11.63
N TYR A 270 -20.49 5.32 11.87
CA TYR A 270 -20.20 4.19 12.72
C TYR A 270 -19.94 4.69 14.15
N THR A 271 -20.76 4.23 15.10
CA THR A 271 -20.75 4.71 16.49
C THR A 271 -20.35 3.67 17.53
N SER A 272 -19.88 2.50 17.09
CA SER A 272 -19.45 1.40 17.98
C SER A 272 -17.92 1.45 18.21
N TYR A 273 -17.34 0.39 18.76
CA TYR A 273 -15.91 0.28 19.07
C TYR A 273 -15.06 0.28 17.80
N PHE A 274 -13.99 1.08 17.80
CA PHE A 274 -13.06 1.17 16.67
C PHE A 274 -12.05 0.03 16.72
N GLU A 275 -12.53 -1.17 16.42
CA GLU A 275 -11.74 -2.39 16.35
C GLU A 275 -11.87 -3.01 14.96
N GLN A 276 -10.93 -3.90 14.60
CA GLN A 276 -10.86 -4.50 13.26
C GLN A 276 -12.18 -5.13 12.81
N LEU A 277 -12.67 -6.18 13.51
CA LEU A 277 -13.83 -6.94 13.06
C LEU A 277 -15.11 -6.08 12.97
N PRO A 278 -15.43 -5.24 13.97
CA PRO A 278 -16.62 -4.41 13.91
C PRO A 278 -16.56 -3.32 12.82
N VAL A 279 -15.36 -2.79 12.50
CA VAL A 279 -15.17 -1.82 11.42
C VAL A 279 -15.22 -2.49 10.05
N GLU A 280 -14.57 -3.65 9.90
CA GLU A 280 -14.57 -4.45 8.68
C GLU A 280 -15.99 -4.86 8.32
N SER A 281 -16.74 -5.46 9.25
CA SER A 281 -18.14 -5.82 9.04
C SER A 281 -19.02 -4.64 8.63
N PHE A 282 -18.78 -3.45 9.18
CA PHE A 282 -19.50 -2.25 8.79
C PHE A 282 -19.17 -1.82 7.34
N ILE A 283 -17.91 -1.91 6.92
CA ILE A 283 -17.50 -1.54 5.57
C ILE A 283 -17.93 -2.61 4.56
N ASP A 284 -17.92 -3.90 4.93
CA ASP A 284 -18.46 -4.99 4.12
C ASP A 284 -19.95 -4.78 3.83
N GLU A 285 -20.72 -4.46 4.86
CA GLU A 285 -22.17 -4.28 4.74
C GLU A 285 -22.52 -3.00 3.94
N PHE A 286 -21.82 -1.89 4.21
CA PHE A 286 -22.21 -0.57 3.69
C PHE A 286 -21.32 0.01 2.58
N GLY A 287 -20.09 -0.45 2.44
CA GLY A 287 -19.10 0.08 1.50
C GLY A 287 -19.33 -0.33 0.04
N GLY A 288 -20.13 -1.38 -0.20
CA GLY A 288 -20.41 -1.93 -1.52
C GLY A 288 -21.28 -1.05 -2.44
N VAL A 289 -21.22 -1.34 -3.74
CA VAL A 289 -21.99 -0.62 -4.77
C VAL A 289 -23.51 -0.85 -4.58
N SER A 290 -23.92 -2.05 -4.17
CA SER A 290 -25.33 -2.49 -4.13
C SER A 290 -26.04 -2.36 -2.77
N THR A 291 -25.47 -1.63 -1.80
CA THR A 291 -26.10 -1.53 -0.47
C THR A 291 -27.40 -0.71 -0.49
N ASP A 292 -28.35 -1.15 0.34
CA ASP A 292 -29.59 -0.44 0.66
C ASP A 292 -29.33 1.00 1.14
N GLU A 293 -29.76 1.95 0.32
CA GLU A 293 -29.61 3.39 0.56
C GLU A 293 -30.49 3.87 1.72
N SER A 294 -31.50 3.08 2.13
CA SER A 294 -32.40 3.41 3.24
C SER A 294 -31.67 3.53 4.59
N ALA A 295 -30.54 2.85 4.74
CA ALA A 295 -29.74 2.84 5.94
C ALA A 295 -28.82 4.06 6.08
N PHE A 296 -28.79 4.94 5.08
CA PHE A 296 -27.98 6.15 5.04
C PHE A 296 -28.83 7.40 5.26
N ARG A 297 -28.23 8.42 5.87
CA ARG A 297 -28.88 9.73 6.01
C ARG A 297 -28.51 10.60 4.80
N PRO A 298 -29.48 11.11 4.03
CA PRO A 298 -29.21 12.02 2.93
C PRO A 298 -28.67 13.35 3.44
N LEU A 299 -27.62 13.85 2.81
CA LEU A 299 -27.03 15.14 3.14
C LEU A 299 -27.60 16.21 2.20
N THR A 300 -28.35 17.15 2.78
CA THR A 300 -28.89 18.30 2.03
C THR A 300 -27.85 19.40 1.80
N LYS A 301 -26.77 19.41 2.60
CA LYS A 301 -25.67 20.35 2.51
C LYS A 301 -24.38 19.60 2.20
N SER A 302 -23.49 20.25 1.45
CA SER A 302 -22.13 19.75 1.24
C SER A 302 -21.40 19.55 2.57
N VAL A 303 -20.64 18.46 2.67
CA VAL A 303 -19.81 18.19 3.84
C VAL A 303 -18.70 19.23 3.90
N THR A 304 -18.53 19.88 5.04
CA THR A 304 -17.49 20.90 5.24
C THR A 304 -16.64 20.55 6.45
N ILE A 305 -15.34 20.88 6.36
CA ILE A 305 -14.38 20.79 7.45
C ILE A 305 -14.05 22.21 7.88
N THR A 306 -14.20 22.49 9.18
CA THR A 306 -13.83 23.77 9.79
C THR A 306 -12.86 23.54 10.94
N ARG A 307 -11.96 24.49 11.21
CA ARG A 307 -11.12 24.42 12.41
C ARG A 307 -11.97 24.69 13.64
N ARG A 308 -11.78 23.89 14.69
CA ARG A 308 -12.40 24.15 15.99
C ARG A 308 -11.82 25.44 16.57
N PRO A 309 -12.65 26.28 17.22
CA PRO A 309 -12.14 27.42 17.94
C PRO A 309 -11.17 26.92 19.02
N LYS A 310 -9.97 27.50 19.09
CA LYS A 310 -9.07 27.23 20.21
C LYS A 310 -9.83 27.55 21.49
N PRO A 311 -9.79 26.68 22.53
CA PRO A 311 -10.37 27.02 23.81
C PRO A 311 -9.71 28.32 24.26
N THR A 312 -10.46 29.43 24.23
CA THR A 312 -10.00 30.69 24.77
C THR A 312 -9.57 30.38 26.20
N PRO A 313 -8.30 30.63 26.57
CA PRO A 313 -7.87 30.39 27.94
C PRO A 313 -8.88 31.10 28.81
N LYS A 314 -9.59 30.34 29.67
CA LYS A 314 -10.46 30.95 30.67
C LYS A 314 -9.61 32.05 31.29
N PRO A 315 -10.05 33.32 31.27
CA PRO A 315 -9.27 34.39 31.87
C PRO A 315 -8.97 33.91 33.27
N THR A 316 -7.71 33.56 33.51
CA THR A 316 -7.22 33.17 34.81
C THR A 316 -7.66 34.33 35.66
N ALA A 317 -8.63 34.08 36.55
CA ALA A 317 -9.13 35.10 37.43
C ALA A 317 -7.88 35.78 37.97
N LYS A 318 -7.69 37.07 37.63
CA LYS A 318 -6.58 37.86 38.14
C LYS A 318 -6.45 37.43 39.59
N PRO A 319 -5.30 36.89 40.05
CA PRO A 319 -5.14 36.56 41.44
C PRO A 319 -5.65 37.79 42.18
N ALA A 320 -6.71 37.58 42.98
CA ALA A 320 -7.35 38.65 43.70
C ALA A 320 -6.20 39.43 44.31
N GLN A 321 -6.06 40.70 43.90
CA GLN A 321 -5.15 41.61 44.55
C GLN A 321 -5.62 41.63 45.99
N THR A 322 -5.00 40.81 46.83
CA THR A 322 -4.94 40.99 48.25
C THR A 322 -4.46 42.42 48.39
N LYS A 323 -5.35 43.29 48.87
CA LYS A 323 -5.00 44.64 49.29
C LYS A 323 -3.68 44.51 50.06
N PRO A 324 -2.61 45.22 49.65
CA PRO A 324 -1.46 45.35 50.52
C PRO A 324 -1.96 46.00 51.80
N SER A 325 -1.75 45.31 52.92
CA SER A 325 -1.83 45.95 54.23
C SER A 325 -0.83 47.13 54.23
N PRO A 326 -1.21 48.33 54.72
CA PRO A 326 -0.32 49.48 54.75
C PRO A 326 0.61 49.37 55.96
N ALA A 327 1.50 48.39 55.95
CA ALA A 327 2.56 48.26 56.95
C ALA A 327 3.64 47.34 56.38
N ASN A 328 4.49 47.94 55.54
CA ASN A 328 5.93 47.68 55.37
C ASN A 328 6.32 47.87 53.89
N ALA A 329 6.12 49.10 53.39
CA ALA A 329 6.71 49.54 52.14
C ALA A 329 8.21 49.76 52.39
N GLN A 330 9.03 48.77 52.06
CA GLN A 330 10.46 49.03 51.87
C GLN A 330 10.63 49.88 50.60
N PRO A 331 11.50 50.90 50.63
CA PRO A 331 11.69 51.78 49.51
C PRO A 331 12.29 50.98 48.35
N THR A 332 11.66 51.09 47.19
CA THR A 332 12.25 50.66 45.94
C THR A 332 13.38 51.64 45.64
N GLU A 333 14.58 51.34 46.16
CA GLU A 333 15.78 52.08 45.80
C GLU A 333 15.96 51.99 44.29
N THR A 334 16.03 53.17 43.70
CA THR A 334 16.40 53.38 42.30
C THR A 334 17.84 52.91 42.17
N ARG A 335 18.01 51.63 41.79
CA ARG A 335 19.32 51.02 41.57
C ARG A 335 20.13 51.92 40.66
N THR A 336 21.32 52.27 41.14
CA THR A 336 22.22 53.15 40.39
C THR A 336 22.68 52.45 39.12
N PRO A 337 23.03 53.19 38.05
CA PRO A 337 23.54 52.58 36.81
C PRO A 337 24.76 51.66 37.03
N GLN A 338 25.53 51.89 38.10
CA GLN A 338 26.66 51.04 38.48
C GLN A 338 26.22 49.66 38.99
N GLU A 339 25.18 49.57 39.81
CA GLU A 339 24.62 48.29 40.27
C GLU A 339 24.05 47.46 39.13
N ILE A 340 23.42 48.12 38.13
CA ILE A 340 22.88 47.43 36.95
C ILE A 340 24.01 46.85 36.11
N ALA A 341 25.11 47.60 35.94
CA ALA A 341 26.30 47.13 35.23
C ALA A 341 26.97 45.94 35.94
N GLU A 342 26.97 45.92 37.27
CA GLU A 342 27.55 44.84 38.07
C GLU A 342 26.69 43.56 38.02
N ILE A 343 25.37 43.71 38.04
CA ILE A 343 24.44 42.58 37.83
C ILE A 343 24.59 42.00 36.41
N GLU A 344 24.77 42.84 35.39
CA GLU A 344 25.00 42.36 34.03
C GLU A 344 26.36 41.65 33.90
N ARG A 345 27.38 42.12 34.62
CA ARG A 345 28.70 41.47 34.67
C ARG A 345 28.62 40.08 35.31
N GLN A 346 27.94 39.96 36.45
CA GLN A 346 27.67 38.67 37.10
C GLN A 346 26.85 37.72 36.22
N ARG A 347 25.94 38.25 35.39
CA ARG A 347 25.16 37.43 34.45
C ARG A 347 26.03 36.88 33.32
N ARG A 348 27.02 37.66 32.85
CA ARG A 348 27.97 37.21 31.82
C ARG A 348 28.95 36.17 32.36
N GLU A 349 29.49 36.37 33.56
CA GLU A 349 30.38 35.39 34.21
C GLU A 349 29.68 34.03 34.38
N ARG A 350 28.39 34.03 34.77
CA ARG A 350 27.62 32.79 34.91
C ARG A 350 27.41 32.05 33.58
N MET A 351 27.14 32.78 32.50
CA MET A 351 27.04 32.16 31.16
C MET A 351 28.40 31.67 30.67
N GLU A 352 29.49 32.36 30.98
CA GLU A 352 30.83 31.95 30.60
C GLU A 352 31.27 30.68 31.36
N GLU A 353 30.92 30.58 32.65
CA GLU A 353 31.15 29.38 33.46
C GLU A 353 30.32 28.19 32.97
N GLU A 354 29.03 28.38 32.65
CA GLU A 354 28.19 27.36 32.03
C GLU A 354 28.75 26.90 30.68
N SER A 355 29.24 27.83 29.85
CA SER A 355 29.82 27.50 28.54
C SER A 355 31.13 26.70 28.64
N LYS A 356 31.96 26.92 29.65
CA LYS A 356 33.19 26.15 29.88
C LYS A 356 32.91 24.70 30.25
N SER A 357 31.78 24.43 30.90
CA SER A 357 31.37 23.06 31.25
C SER A 357 30.75 22.28 30.08
N HIS A 358 30.46 22.94 28.95
CA HIS A 358 29.89 22.32 27.76
C HIS A 358 30.89 22.33 26.59
N TYR A 359 32.11 21.84 26.85
CA TYR A 359 33.03 21.51 25.76
C TYR A 359 32.60 20.17 25.15
N PRO A 360 32.32 20.10 23.84
CA PRO A 360 32.08 18.83 23.17
C PRO A 360 33.34 17.99 23.29
N GLU A 361 33.18 16.79 23.86
CA GLU A 361 34.19 15.74 23.90
C GLU A 361 34.58 15.46 22.45
N TYR A 362 35.82 15.81 22.08
CA TYR A 362 36.40 15.44 20.80
C TYR A 362 36.43 13.91 20.78
N VAL A 363 35.65 13.33 19.87
CA VAL A 363 35.74 11.91 19.55
C VAL A 363 37.05 11.74 18.80
N ASP A 364 38.05 11.17 19.46
CA ASP A 364 39.32 10.80 18.85
C ASP A 364 39.05 9.84 17.69
N GLU A 365 39.24 10.33 16.46
CA GLU A 365 39.27 9.53 15.24
C GLU A 365 40.66 8.91 15.12
N ASP A 366 40.93 7.82 15.84
CA ASP A 366 42.08 6.97 15.53
C ASP A 366 41.77 5.50 15.90
N GLU A 367 42.20 4.61 15.01
CA GLU A 367 42.21 3.13 15.13
C GLU A 367 41.00 2.35 14.56
N ILE A 368 40.80 2.42 13.24
CA ILE A 368 40.25 1.29 12.47
C ILE A 368 41.37 0.69 11.62
N ASP A 369 41.80 -0.48 12.09
CA ASP A 369 42.80 -1.35 11.51
C ASP A 369 42.35 -1.90 10.16
N THR A 370 43.10 -1.53 9.13
CA THR A 370 43.13 -2.09 7.78
C THR A 370 43.45 -3.58 7.80
N THR A 371 42.52 -4.45 7.38
CA THR A 371 42.83 -5.63 6.53
C THR A 371 41.57 -6.40 6.12
N THR A 372 41.02 -6.15 4.92
CA THR A 372 40.83 -7.21 3.90
C THR A 372 40.40 -6.59 2.56
N ALA A 373 41.27 -6.71 1.56
CA ALA A 373 40.98 -6.39 0.18
C ALA A 373 40.19 -7.53 -0.47
N THR A 374 39.01 -7.25 -1.02
CA THR A 374 38.55 -7.80 -2.31
C THR A 374 37.53 -6.84 -2.96
N GLU A 375 38.00 -6.18 -4.03
CA GLU A 375 37.33 -5.79 -5.29
C GLU A 375 35.80 -5.98 -5.40
N ALA A 376 34.97 -5.10 -5.96
CA ALA A 376 35.09 -3.77 -6.58
C ALA A 376 33.67 -3.25 -6.92
N GLY A 377 33.43 -1.94 -6.82
CA GLY A 377 32.40 -1.23 -7.60
C GLY A 377 31.20 -0.65 -6.83
N GLU A 378 31.45 0.40 -6.05
CA GLU A 378 30.49 1.33 -5.46
C GLU A 378 29.95 2.32 -6.50
N ASP A 379 28.66 2.64 -6.39
CA ASP A 379 28.09 3.98 -6.60
C ASP A 379 26.94 4.06 -5.58
N GLU A 380 27.27 4.56 -4.39
CA GLU A 380 26.34 4.89 -3.31
C GLU A 380 25.86 6.34 -3.52
N ASP A 381 24.58 6.50 -3.83
CA ASP A 381 23.86 7.76 -3.62
C ASP A 381 23.01 7.61 -2.35
N ASP A 382 23.33 8.42 -1.36
CA ASP A 382 22.58 8.62 -0.12
C ASP A 382 21.13 9.03 -0.42
N SER A 383 20.19 8.10 -0.27
CA SER A 383 18.76 8.43 -0.18
C SER A 383 18.33 8.51 1.28
N GLU A 384 18.27 9.76 1.72
CA GLU A 384 17.54 10.36 2.84
C GLU A 384 16.37 9.51 3.39
N VAL A 385 16.40 9.29 4.70
CA VAL A 385 15.38 8.60 5.50
C VAL A 385 14.09 9.42 5.50
N LEU A 386 13.01 8.87 4.92
CA LEU A 386 11.65 9.41 5.08
C LEU A 386 11.01 8.85 6.36
N ASP A 387 10.73 9.75 7.31
CA ASP A 387 10.12 9.46 8.61
C ASP A 387 8.73 8.81 8.51
N LEU A 388 8.56 7.72 9.27
CA LEU A 388 7.35 6.88 9.39
C LEU A 388 6.19 7.52 10.19
N ASP A 389 6.18 8.85 10.31
CA ASP A 389 4.97 9.61 10.62
C ASP A 389 4.03 9.75 9.40
N GLU A 390 4.48 9.20 8.26
CA GLU A 390 3.76 9.13 7.00
C GLU A 390 3.50 7.68 6.53
N LEU A 391 2.94 6.81 7.40
CA LEU A 391 2.13 5.65 7.00
C LEU A 391 1.07 5.30 8.06
#